data_AF-A0A2P8W442-F1
#
_entry.id   AF-A0A2P8W442-F1
#
_cell.length_a   1.000
_cell.length_b   1.000
_cell.length_c   1.000
_cell.angle_alpha   90.00
_cell.angle_beta   90.00
_cell.angle_gamma   90.00
#
_symmetry.space_group_name_H-M   'P 1'
#
loop_
_entity.id
_entity.type
_entity.pdbx_description
1 polymer ?
#
loop_
_entity_poly.entity_id
_entity_poly.type
_entity_poly.pdbx_seq_one_letter_code
_entity_poly.pdbx_strand_id
1 'polypeptide(L)'
;MTIAIQSPDLVLAQTLRAKLPEATVNALLAHPDIAADLLPVLEQPPLGADYVPREIEVLYDDVTVLHWRDGRIQAQCADVDIDYTPTLVEWVIDGDTAYFSVQGLEVINRITIMPLMELEGLDPLKEEPCKP
;
A
#
# COMPACT_ATOMS: atom_id res chain seq x y z
N MET A 1 -4.81 -7.13 42.61
CA MET A 1 -4.24 -7.42 41.28
C MET A 1 -4.64 -6.27 40.38
N THR A 2 -3.71 -5.37 40.06
CA THR A 2 -3.98 -4.21 39.22
C THR A 2 -3.84 -4.67 37.77
N ILE A 3 -4.96 -4.81 37.06
CA ILE A 3 -4.93 -5.05 35.63
C ILE A 3 -4.52 -3.71 35.01
N ALA A 4 -3.27 -3.61 34.56
CA ALA A 4 -2.82 -2.46 33.79
C ALA A 4 -3.54 -2.53 32.44
N ILE A 5 -4.59 -1.74 32.29
CA ILE A 5 -5.26 -1.54 31.01
C ILE A 5 -4.27 -0.75 30.16
N GLN A 6 -3.58 -1.43 29.23
CA GLN A 6 -2.72 -0.75 28.26
C GLN A 6 -3.61 0.02 27.28
N SER A 7 -3.17 1.23 26.90
CA SER A 7 -3.88 2.01 25.88
C SER A 7 -3.83 1.28 24.52
N PRO A 8 -4.86 1.42 23.67
CA PRO A 8 -4.92 0.77 22.36
C PRO A 8 -3.66 1.03 21.50
N ASP A 9 -3.15 2.25 21.52
CA ASP A 9 -1.94 2.65 20.78
C ASP A 9 -0.69 1.90 21.26
N LEU A 10 -0.62 1.58 22.55
CA LEU A 10 0.50 0.86 23.14
C LEU A 10 0.47 -0.62 22.73
N VAL A 11 -0.72 -1.21 22.60
CA VAL A 11 -0.93 -2.57 22.11
C VAL A 11 -0.62 -2.66 20.61
N LEU A 12 -1.08 -1.68 19.82
CA LEU A 12 -0.77 -1.56 18.40
C LEU A 12 0.74 -1.47 18.18
N ALA A 13 1.41 -0.55 18.87
CA ALA A 13 2.85 -0.36 18.76
C ALA A 13 3.65 -1.62 19.18
N GLN A 14 3.22 -2.36 20.21
CA GLN A 14 3.86 -3.62 20.59
C GLN A 14 3.68 -4.70 19.53
N THR A 15 2.47 -4.82 18.97
CA THR A 15 2.17 -5.79 17.91
C THR A 15 3.02 -5.52 16.67
N LEU A 16 3.15 -4.26 16.26
CA LEU A 16 3.97 -3.86 15.11
C LEU A 16 5.47 -4.11 15.36
N ARG A 17 5.99 -3.80 16.56
CA ARG A 17 7.40 -4.08 16.92
C ARG A 17 7.76 -5.56 16.89
N ALA A 18 6.79 -6.46 17.07
CA ALA A 18 7.03 -7.89 16.96
C ALA A 18 7.20 -8.36 15.50
N LYS A 19 6.77 -7.56 14.51
CA LYS A 19 6.68 -7.94 13.10
C LYS A 19 7.58 -7.11 12.18
N LEU A 20 7.87 -5.87 12.56
CA LEU A 20 8.52 -4.88 11.70
C LEU A 20 9.78 -4.30 12.36
N PRO A 21 10.75 -3.82 11.57
CA PRO A 21 11.89 -3.06 12.08
C PRO A 21 11.44 -1.80 12.84
N GLU A 22 12.21 -1.41 13.85
CA GLU A 22 11.87 -0.26 14.71
C GLU A 22 11.67 1.04 13.92
N ALA A 23 12.48 1.30 12.90
CA ALA A 23 12.35 2.47 12.04
C ALA A 23 10.99 2.50 11.32
N THR A 24 10.56 1.36 10.76
CA THR A 24 9.26 1.19 10.09
C THR A 24 8.11 1.39 11.06
N VAL A 25 8.22 0.84 12.28
CA VAL A 25 7.20 1.05 13.32
C VAL A 25 7.08 2.53 13.69
N ASN A 26 8.20 3.22 13.90
CA ASN A 26 8.18 4.63 14.25
C ASN A 26 7.55 5.49 13.14
N ALA A 27 7.80 5.14 11.87
CA ALA A 27 7.17 5.80 10.73
C ALA A 27 5.65 5.53 10.67
N LEU A 28 5.22 4.28 10.88
CA LEU A 28 3.79 3.92 10.94
C LEU A 28 3.06 4.57 12.11
N LEU A 29 3.70 4.74 13.26
CA LEU A 29 3.07 5.36 14.44
C LEU A 29 2.78 6.86 14.26
N ALA A 30 3.35 7.50 13.23
CA ALA A 30 2.91 8.83 12.80
C ALA A 30 1.53 8.81 12.10
N HIS A 31 1.06 7.63 11.68
CA HIS A 31 -0.19 7.37 10.96
C HIS A 31 -0.96 6.22 11.65
N PRO A 32 -1.49 6.42 12.87
CA PRO A 32 -2.03 5.33 13.70
C PRO A 32 -3.23 4.61 13.07
N ASP A 33 -4.06 5.31 12.30
CA ASP A 33 -5.22 4.72 11.62
C ASP A 33 -4.77 3.71 10.55
N ILE A 34 -3.81 4.10 9.72
CA ILE A 34 -3.20 3.22 8.70
C ILE A 34 -2.52 2.02 9.37
N ALA A 35 -1.78 2.26 10.45
CA ALA A 35 -1.10 1.20 11.18
C ALA A 35 -2.06 0.13 11.72
N ALA A 36 -3.28 0.52 12.11
CA ALA A 36 -4.33 -0.41 12.53
C ALA A 36 -4.90 -1.22 11.35
N ASP A 37 -5.11 -0.58 10.20
CA ASP A 37 -5.66 -1.22 9.00
C ASP A 37 -4.70 -2.21 8.34
N LEU A 38 -3.37 -2.02 8.50
CA LEU A 38 -2.37 -2.93 7.95
C LEU A 38 -2.17 -4.22 8.78
N LEU A 39 -2.55 -4.23 10.06
CA LEU A 39 -2.33 -5.38 10.95
C LEU A 39 -2.86 -6.72 10.40
N PRO A 40 -4.09 -6.80 9.84
CA PRO A 40 -4.61 -8.03 9.26
C PRO A 40 -3.88 -8.48 7.99
N VAL A 41 -3.19 -7.55 7.32
CA VAL A 41 -2.51 -7.79 6.03
C VAL A 41 -1.06 -8.26 6.23
N LEU A 42 -0.40 -7.85 7.33
CA LEU A 42 1.00 -8.20 7.63
C LEU A 42 1.29 -9.71 7.62
N GLU A 43 0.29 -10.54 7.93
CA GLU A 43 0.43 -12.00 8.00
C GLU A 43 -0.05 -12.71 6.73
N GLN A 44 -0.55 -11.97 5.74
CA GLN A 44 -1.05 -12.57 4.52
C GLN A 44 0.13 -13.03 3.64
N PRO A 45 0.02 -14.21 3.00
CA PRO A 45 1.05 -14.68 2.11
C PRO A 45 1.18 -13.78 0.87
N PRO A 46 2.31 -13.85 0.16
CA PRO A 46 2.44 -13.29 -1.18
C PRO A 46 1.35 -13.80 -2.12
N LEU A 47 0.95 -12.96 -3.07
CA LEU A 47 0.10 -13.37 -4.19
C LEU A 47 0.83 -14.41 -5.03
N GLY A 48 0.10 -15.39 -5.56
CA GLY A 48 0.67 -16.48 -6.36
C GLY A 48 1.33 -15.98 -7.65
N ALA A 49 2.32 -16.71 -8.15
CA ALA A 49 2.97 -16.39 -9.43
C ALA A 49 2.04 -16.55 -10.65
N ASP A 50 0.97 -17.34 -10.51
CA ASP A 50 -0.11 -17.53 -11.48
C ASP A 50 -1.32 -16.61 -11.23
N TYR A 51 -1.22 -15.72 -10.22
CA TYR A 51 -2.27 -14.77 -9.91
C TYR A 51 -2.38 -13.74 -11.03
N VAL A 52 -3.61 -13.56 -11.54
CA VAL A 52 -3.93 -12.56 -12.55
C VAL A 52 -4.87 -11.54 -11.91
N PRO A 53 -4.41 -10.31 -11.64
CA PRO A 53 -5.25 -9.28 -11.04
C PRO A 53 -6.35 -8.84 -12.00
N ARG A 54 -7.53 -8.51 -11.49
CA ARG A 54 -8.60 -7.87 -12.25
C ARG A 54 -8.57 -6.36 -12.09
N GLU A 55 -8.09 -5.90 -10.96
CA GLU A 55 -8.04 -4.50 -10.57
C GLU A 55 -6.75 -4.19 -9.80
N ILE A 56 -6.18 -3.02 -10.09
CA ILE A 56 -5.00 -2.49 -9.43
C ILE A 56 -5.17 -1.00 -9.24
N GLU A 57 -5.01 -0.55 -8.01
CA GLU A 57 -4.95 0.86 -7.66
C GLU A 57 -3.57 1.14 -7.05
N VAL A 58 -2.90 2.17 -7.55
CA VAL A 58 -1.68 2.69 -6.94
C VAL A 58 -2.02 4.02 -6.32
N LEU A 59 -1.76 4.15 -5.02
CA LEU A 59 -2.05 5.34 -4.25
C LEU A 59 -0.75 5.95 -3.73
N TYR A 60 -0.65 7.27 -3.87
CA TYR A 60 0.39 8.09 -3.26
C TYR A 60 -0.28 9.03 -2.26
N ASP A 61 0.09 8.90 -0.98
CA ASP A 61 -0.49 9.72 0.10
C ASP A 61 -2.03 9.75 0.06
N ASP A 62 -2.63 8.56 -0.05
CA ASP A 62 -4.08 8.29 -0.18
C ASP A 62 -4.74 8.82 -1.47
N VAL A 63 -3.97 9.34 -2.42
CA VAL A 63 -4.46 9.77 -3.74
C VAL A 63 -4.21 8.69 -4.78
N THR A 64 -5.26 8.19 -5.44
CA THR A 64 -5.13 7.23 -6.53
C THR A 64 -4.44 7.87 -7.74
N VAL A 65 -3.20 7.45 -8.01
CA VAL A 65 -2.39 7.95 -9.13
C VAL A 65 -2.48 7.06 -10.37
N LEU A 66 -2.82 5.79 -10.18
CA LEU A 66 -3.11 4.85 -11.25
C LEU A 66 -4.29 3.99 -10.81
N HIS A 67 -5.26 3.83 -11.70
CA HIS A 67 -6.30 2.84 -11.58
C HIS A 67 -6.32 2.01 -12.85
N TRP A 68 -6.07 0.72 -12.72
CA TRP A 68 -6.14 -0.25 -13.79
C TRP A 68 -7.23 -1.28 -13.49
N ARG A 69 -8.02 -1.62 -14.51
CA ARG A 69 -9.06 -2.64 -14.39
C ARG A 69 -9.24 -3.36 -15.72
N ASP A 70 -9.33 -4.70 -15.66
CA ASP A 70 -9.63 -5.59 -16.78
C ASP A 70 -8.78 -5.31 -18.04
N GLY A 71 -7.46 -5.15 -17.86
CA GLY A 71 -6.54 -4.92 -18.98
C GLY A 71 -6.46 -3.48 -19.46
N ARG A 72 -7.06 -2.51 -18.76
CA ARG A 72 -7.10 -1.11 -19.19
C ARG A 72 -6.84 -0.15 -18.03
N ILE A 73 -6.08 0.89 -18.29
CA ILE A 73 -5.93 2.03 -17.38
C ILE A 73 -7.25 2.80 -17.38
N GLN A 74 -7.95 2.84 -16.24
CA GLN A 74 -9.19 3.59 -16.06
C GLN A 74 -8.91 5.05 -15.70
N ALA A 75 -7.88 5.29 -14.89
CA ALA A 75 -7.45 6.63 -14.50
C ALA A 75 -5.93 6.64 -14.32
N GLN A 76 -5.32 7.77 -14.66
CA GLN A 76 -3.91 8.02 -14.41
C GLN A 76 -3.73 9.51 -14.20
N CYS A 77 -3.07 9.85 -13.09
CA CYS A 77 -2.71 11.22 -12.79
C CYS A 77 -1.67 11.73 -13.80
N ALA A 78 -1.99 12.83 -14.49
CA ALA A 78 -1.11 13.43 -15.50
C ALA A 78 0.14 14.12 -14.89
N ASP A 79 0.00 14.65 -13.68
CA ASP A 79 0.94 15.63 -13.09
C ASP A 79 1.46 15.19 -11.71
N VAL A 80 1.97 13.97 -11.58
CA VAL A 80 2.87 13.67 -10.45
C VAL A 80 4.23 14.25 -10.82
N ASP A 81 4.69 15.27 -10.09
CA ASP A 81 5.99 15.90 -10.35
C ASP A 81 7.09 14.83 -10.31
N ILE A 82 8.07 14.94 -11.20
CA ILE A 82 9.13 13.92 -11.36
C ILE A 82 10.01 13.81 -10.11
N ASP A 83 10.05 14.84 -9.28
CA ASP A 83 10.75 14.89 -8.01
C ASP A 83 9.84 14.61 -6.80
N TYR A 84 8.55 14.36 -7.04
CA TYR A 84 7.61 14.01 -5.99
C TYR A 84 8.02 12.69 -5.34
N THR A 85 8.23 12.74 -4.03
CA THR A 85 8.55 11.58 -3.20
C THR A 85 7.41 11.37 -2.23
N PRO A 86 6.46 10.45 -2.52
CA PRO A 86 5.32 10.22 -1.65
C PRO A 86 5.75 9.74 -0.26
N THR A 87 5.03 10.17 0.77
CA THR A 87 5.26 9.64 2.12
C THR A 87 4.68 8.24 2.23
N LEU A 88 3.52 8.00 1.63
CA LEU A 88 2.84 6.70 1.62
C LEU A 88 2.73 6.21 0.18
N VAL A 89 3.09 4.96 -0.04
CA VAL A 89 2.83 4.27 -1.31
C VAL A 89 2.07 3.00 -1.00
N GLU A 90 0.90 2.86 -1.60
CA GLU A 90 0.06 1.67 -1.48
C GLU A 90 -0.27 1.12 -2.86
N TRP A 91 -0.22 -0.21 -3.00
CA TRP A 91 -0.83 -0.90 -4.13
C TRP A 91 -1.95 -1.78 -3.60
N VAL A 92 -3.16 -1.48 -4.04
CA VAL A 92 -4.35 -2.28 -3.77
C VAL A 92 -4.59 -3.15 -5.00
N ILE A 93 -4.64 -4.46 -4.79
CA ILE A 93 -4.90 -5.43 -5.85
C ILE A 93 -6.18 -6.16 -5.51
N ASP A 94 -7.17 -6.08 -6.40
CA ASP A 94 -8.50 -6.67 -6.23
C ASP A 94 -9.18 -6.33 -4.89
N GLY A 95 -8.92 -5.13 -4.39
CA GLY A 95 -9.47 -4.60 -3.13
C GLY A 95 -8.64 -4.89 -1.88
N ASP A 96 -7.53 -5.62 -1.98
CA ASP A 96 -6.65 -5.94 -0.86
C ASP A 96 -5.29 -5.23 -1.00
N THR A 97 -4.77 -4.66 0.10
CA THR A 97 -3.41 -4.12 0.15
C THR A 97 -2.39 -5.23 -0.16
N ALA A 98 -1.68 -5.08 -1.27
CA ALA A 98 -0.68 -6.03 -1.75
C ALA A 98 0.74 -5.48 -1.60
N TYR A 99 0.91 -4.15 -1.62
CA TYR A 99 2.16 -3.48 -1.29
C TYR A 99 1.88 -2.25 -0.45
N PHE A 100 2.72 -1.99 0.54
CA PHE A 100 2.67 -0.76 1.30
C PHE A 100 4.07 -0.33 1.75
N SER A 101 4.37 0.95 1.60
CA SER A 101 5.56 1.58 2.17
C SER A 101 5.23 2.93 2.80
N VAL A 102 5.98 3.28 3.85
CA VAL A 102 5.91 4.57 4.55
C VAL A 102 7.30 5.18 4.63
N GLN A 103 7.46 6.42 4.18
CA GLN A 103 8.74 7.14 4.10
C GLN A 103 9.81 6.32 3.36
N GLY A 104 9.41 5.58 2.31
CA GLY A 104 10.27 4.67 1.56
C GLY A 104 10.68 3.40 2.30
N LEU A 105 10.17 3.16 3.50
CA LEU A 105 10.35 1.91 4.24
C LEU A 105 9.23 0.93 3.87
N GLU A 106 9.61 -0.20 3.26
CA GLU A 106 8.67 -1.27 2.94
C GLU A 106 8.07 -1.89 4.22
N VAL A 107 6.75 -2.04 4.23
CA VAL A 107 5.97 -2.65 5.32
C VAL A 107 5.36 -3.97 4.86
N ILE A 108 4.75 -3.96 3.67
CA ILE A 108 4.09 -5.11 3.04
C ILE A 108 4.60 -5.22 1.61
N ASN A 109 4.96 -6.43 1.20
CA ASN A 109 5.25 -6.74 -0.19
C ASN A 109 4.80 -8.16 -0.54
N ARG A 110 3.54 -8.26 -0.99
CA ARG A 110 2.91 -9.50 -1.43
C ARG A 110 3.02 -9.70 -2.94
N ILE A 111 3.59 -8.74 -3.67
CA ILE A 111 3.71 -8.77 -5.13
C ILE A 111 5.08 -9.23 -5.64
N THR A 112 5.99 -9.62 -4.74
CA THR A 112 7.38 -10.01 -5.06
C THR A 112 7.52 -11.13 -6.11
N ILE A 113 6.55 -12.03 -6.19
CA ILE A 113 6.54 -13.17 -7.13
C ILE A 113 5.47 -13.03 -8.21
N MET A 114 4.71 -11.93 -8.20
CA MET A 114 3.75 -11.63 -9.25
C MET A 114 4.53 -11.30 -10.52
N PRO A 115 4.13 -11.80 -11.70
CA PRO A 115 4.74 -11.36 -12.94
C PRO A 115 4.64 -9.83 -13.06
N LEU A 116 5.75 -9.18 -13.40
CA LEU A 116 5.75 -7.75 -13.75
C LEU A 116 4.73 -7.57 -14.88
N MET A 117 3.62 -6.89 -14.59
CA MET A 117 2.76 -6.43 -15.68
C MET A 117 3.56 -5.38 -16.43
N GLU A 118 3.77 -5.62 -17.72
CA GLU A 118 4.27 -4.62 -18.64
C GLU A 118 3.18 -3.57 -18.83
N LEU A 119 3.08 -2.65 -17.87
CA LEU A 119 2.17 -1.51 -17.93
C LEU A 119 2.49 -0.60 -19.15
N GLU A 120 3.68 -0.72 -19.71
CA GLU A 120 4.15 -0.02 -20.92
C GLU A 120 3.40 -0.43 -22.20
N GLY A 121 2.76 -1.61 -22.22
CA GLY A 121 2.00 -2.12 -23.37
C GLY A 121 0.49 -1.80 -23.33
N LEU A 122 0.02 -1.11 -22.30
CA LEU A 122 -1.38 -0.75 -22.14
C LEU A 122 -1.69 0.51 -22.93
N ASP A 123 -2.78 0.51 -23.70
CA ASP A 123 -3.23 1.70 -24.43
C ASP A 123 -3.35 2.88 -23.45
N PRO A 124 -2.55 3.95 -23.62
CA PRO A 124 -2.67 5.13 -22.78
C PRO A 124 -4.04 5.76 -23.05
N LEU A 125 -4.94 5.70 -22.06
CA LEU A 125 -6.15 6.50 -22.09
C LEU A 125 -5.79 7.97 -21.83
N LYS A 126 -6.66 8.88 -22.29
CA LYS A 126 -6.52 10.32 -22.07
C LYS A 126 -6.37 10.59 -20.57
N GLU A 127 -5.32 11.30 -20.23
CA GLU A 127 -5.02 11.91 -18.95
C GLU A 127 -6.30 12.46 -18.29
N GLU A 128 -6.64 11.97 -17.10
CA GLU A 128 -7.72 12.52 -16.27
C GLU A 128 -7.13 13.09 -14.97
N PRO A 129 -7.65 14.22 -14.46
CA PRO A 129 -7.19 14.77 -13.20
C PRO A 129 -7.49 13.81 -12.04
N CYS A 130 -6.53 13.70 -11.10
CA CYS A 130 -6.65 12.87 -9.90
C CYS A 130 -7.94 13.19 -9.13
N LYS A 131 -8.66 12.15 -8.70
CA LYS A 131 -9.72 12.33 -7.71
C LYS A 131 -9.09 12.32 -6.31
N PRO A 132 -9.40 13.31 -5.46
CA PRO A 132 -9.03 13.27 -4.05
C PRO A 132 -9.86 12.23 -3.28
#